data_AF-A0A5J4WGS6-F1
#
_entry.id   AF-A0A5J4WGS6-F1
#
_cell.length_a   1.000
_cell.length_b   1.000
_cell.length_c   1.000
_cell.angle_alpha   90.00
_cell.angle_beta   90.00
_cell.angle_gamma   90.00
#
_symmetry.space_group_name_H-M   'P 1'
#
loop_
_entity.id
_entity.type
_entity.pdbx_description
1 polymer ?
#
loop_
_entity_poly.entity_id
_entity_poly.type
_entity_poly.pdbx_seq_one_letter_code
_entity_poly.pdbx_strand_id
1 'polypeptide(L)'
;MNNEQLSHVENFVLTHDQYGEVRFHQPVDLTSAENGIVLNNIVVFKEREIDVYPQEENYDQTNLKKKKKAQERKRIPRPDVGHGLNVEAEVELLHVWPKDSTGKFVQGRKAVRQYEKQVEAATKRVGARLVRYEATTGRWIFHVDHF
;
A
#
# COMPACT_ATOMS: atom_id res chain seq x y z
N MET A 1 11.31 -4.28 22.41
CA MET A 1 11.70 -5.45 21.59
C MET A 1 13.21 -5.41 21.45
N ASN A 2 13.90 -6.54 21.64
CA ASN A 2 15.33 -6.63 21.33
C ASN A 2 15.52 -6.88 19.80
N ASN A 3 16.75 -6.76 19.29
CA ASN A 3 17.01 -6.92 17.84
C ASN A 3 16.63 -8.30 17.30
N GLU A 4 16.74 -9.35 18.12
CA GLU A 4 16.36 -10.71 17.75
C GLU A 4 14.85 -10.84 17.53
N GLN A 5 14.04 -10.25 18.40
CA GLN A 5 12.58 -10.17 18.26
C GLN A 5 12.15 -9.30 17.06
N LEU A 6 12.92 -8.28 16.72
CA LEU A 6 12.64 -7.43 15.54
C LEU A 6 12.96 -8.13 14.22
N SER A 7 13.88 -9.10 14.21
CA SER A 7 14.26 -9.84 12.99
C SER A 7 13.20 -10.83 12.52
N HIS A 8 12.21 -11.14 13.36
CA HIS A 8 11.23 -12.18 13.09
C HIS A 8 9.88 -11.87 13.75
N VAL A 9 9.16 -10.89 13.19
CA VAL A 9 7.84 -10.48 13.69
C VAL A 9 6.73 -11.17 12.91
N GLU A 10 6.00 -12.06 13.57
CA GLU A 10 4.82 -12.72 13.00
C GLU A 10 3.55 -11.85 13.09
N ASN A 11 2.58 -12.12 12.23
CA ASN A 11 1.26 -11.45 12.21
C ASN A 11 1.37 -9.91 12.19
N PHE A 12 2.38 -9.40 11.50
CA PHE A 12 2.64 -7.96 11.46
C PHE A 12 1.57 -7.25 10.63
N VAL A 13 0.95 -6.24 11.21
CA VAL A 13 -0.08 -5.43 10.57
C VAL A 13 0.26 -3.96 10.75
N LEU A 14 0.21 -3.20 9.66
CA LEU A 14 0.28 -1.75 9.67
C LEU A 14 -1.04 -1.18 9.22
N THR A 15 -1.61 -0.29 10.02
CA THR A 15 -2.89 0.35 9.77
C THR A 15 -2.73 1.85 9.64
N HIS A 16 -3.55 2.47 8.81
CA HIS A 16 -3.73 3.90 8.71
C HIS A 16 -5.23 4.21 8.63
N ASP A 17 -5.76 4.88 9.65
CA ASP A 17 -7.21 5.09 9.86
C ASP A 17 -7.97 5.63 8.63
N GLN A 18 -7.30 6.46 7.83
CA GLN A 18 -7.91 7.09 6.64
C GLN A 18 -7.68 6.34 5.33
N TYR A 19 -6.75 5.38 5.27
CA TYR A 19 -6.30 4.83 3.99
C TYR A 19 -6.35 3.31 3.91
N GLY A 20 -6.29 2.62 5.05
CA GLY A 20 -6.47 1.17 5.14
C GLY A 20 -5.34 0.47 5.87
N GLU A 21 -5.03 -0.77 5.49
CA GLU A 21 -4.06 -1.60 6.18
C GLU A 21 -3.26 -2.51 5.23
N VAL A 22 -2.11 -2.97 5.71
CA VAL A 22 -1.34 -4.06 5.12
C VAL A 22 -1.05 -5.11 6.20
N ARG A 23 -1.35 -6.37 5.88
CA ARG A 23 -1.19 -7.54 6.74
C ARG A 23 -0.20 -8.49 6.10
N PHE A 24 0.93 -8.70 6.77
CA PHE A 24 1.97 -9.61 6.32
C PHE A 24 1.69 -11.01 6.86
N HIS A 25 1.64 -11.99 5.95
CA HIS A 25 1.37 -13.39 6.32
C HIS A 25 2.64 -14.17 6.68
N GLN A 26 3.79 -13.66 6.26
CA GLN A 26 5.10 -14.20 6.61
C GLN A 26 5.72 -13.39 7.75
N PRO A 27 6.59 -14.01 8.57
CA PRO A 27 7.40 -13.27 9.52
C PRO A 27 8.24 -12.21 8.81
N VAL A 28 8.27 -11.00 9.36
CA VAL A 28 9.01 -9.86 8.77
C VAL A 28 10.21 -9.46 9.62
N ASP A 29 11.25 -8.96 8.94
CA ASP A 29 12.43 -8.39 9.58
C ASP A 29 12.31 -6.85 9.66
N LEU A 30 12.15 -6.34 10.89
CA LEU A 30 12.06 -4.93 11.23
C LEU A 30 13.37 -4.36 11.79
N THR A 31 14.47 -5.11 11.79
CA THR A 31 15.77 -4.61 12.31
C THR A 31 16.28 -3.41 11.53
N SER A 32 15.96 -3.32 10.24
CA SER A 32 16.26 -2.16 9.39
C SER A 32 15.43 -0.91 9.75
N ALA A 33 14.37 -1.07 10.54
CA ALA A 33 13.46 -0.02 10.98
C ALA A 33 13.75 0.46 12.40
N GLU A 34 15.03 0.60 12.78
CA GLU A 34 15.45 1.14 14.09
C GLU A 34 14.73 2.49 14.36
N ASN A 35 13.77 2.46 15.28
CA ASN A 35 12.80 3.50 15.67
C ASN A 35 11.59 3.61 14.73
N GLY A 36 10.37 3.51 15.27
CA GLY A 36 9.09 3.54 14.52
C GLY A 36 8.86 4.77 13.60
N ILE A 37 9.67 5.82 13.70
CA ILE A 37 9.76 6.93 12.73
C ILE A 37 10.19 6.42 11.33
N VAL A 38 10.96 5.33 11.28
CA VAL A 38 11.46 4.70 10.05
C VAL A 38 10.36 3.96 9.29
N LEU A 39 9.36 3.38 9.97
CA LEU A 39 8.25 2.68 9.32
C LEU A 39 7.42 3.63 8.43
N ASN A 40 7.23 4.88 8.82
CA ASN A 40 6.54 5.90 7.99
C ASN A 40 7.30 6.28 6.71
N ASN A 41 8.58 5.94 6.61
CA ASN A 41 9.38 6.10 5.39
C ASN A 41 9.42 4.83 4.55
N ILE A 42 9.19 3.66 5.17
CA ILE A 42 9.13 2.37 4.48
C ILE A 42 7.72 2.15 3.91
N VAL A 43 6.68 2.37 4.69
CA VAL A 43 5.28 2.15 4.30
C VAL A 43 4.57 3.49 4.27
N VAL A 44 4.08 3.87 3.09
CA VAL A 44 3.40 5.14 2.85
C VAL A 44 2.01 4.87 2.32
N PHE A 45 1.00 5.21 3.12
CA PHE A 45 -0.40 5.18 2.70
C PHE A 45 -0.81 6.51 2.05
N LYS A 46 -1.59 6.43 0.98
CA LYS A 46 -2.18 7.57 0.24
C LYS A 46 -3.60 7.23 -0.20
N GLU A 47 -4.31 8.20 -0.79
CA GLU A 47 -5.62 7.94 -1.37
C GLU A 47 -5.51 6.87 -2.49
N ARG A 48 -6.10 5.70 -2.25
CA ARG A 48 -6.16 4.56 -3.20
C ARG A 48 -4.79 3.96 -3.57
N GLU A 49 -3.79 4.15 -2.72
CA GLU A 49 -2.43 3.67 -2.97
C GLU A 49 -1.71 3.36 -1.65
N ILE A 50 -0.90 2.31 -1.67
CA ILE A 50 0.10 2.02 -0.63
C ILE A 50 1.44 1.81 -1.34
N ASP A 51 2.49 2.44 -0.82
CA ASP A 51 3.86 2.23 -1.28
C ASP A 51 4.69 1.61 -0.15
N VAL A 52 5.31 0.46 -0.42
CA VAL A 52 6.29 -0.16 0.47
C VAL A 52 7.67 -0.05 -0.17
N TYR A 53 8.64 0.46 0.58
CA TYR A 53 9.95 0.91 0.09
C TYR A 53 9.84 1.90 -1.08
N PRO A 54 9.23 3.09 -0.90
CA PRO A 54 9.06 4.06 -1.98
C PRO A 54 10.40 4.49 -2.58
N GLN A 55 10.57 4.28 -3.87
CA GLN A 55 11.75 4.68 -4.63
C GLN A 55 11.54 6.03 -5.34
N GLU A 56 12.62 6.65 -5.82
CA GLU A 56 12.58 7.94 -6.52
C GLU A 56 11.70 7.91 -7.78
N GLU A 57 11.65 6.75 -8.45
CA GLU A 57 10.78 6.51 -9.60
C GLU A 57 9.29 6.51 -9.25
N ASN A 58 8.92 6.25 -7.99
CA ASN A 58 7.53 6.31 -7.53
C ASN A 58 7.02 7.74 -7.32
N TYR A 59 7.90 8.76 -7.33
CA TYR A 59 7.50 10.15 -7.13
C TYR A 59 7.34 10.89 -8.46
N ASP A 60 6.32 11.76 -8.51
CA ASP A 60 6.11 12.69 -9.62
C ASP A 60 7.34 13.62 -9.77
N GLN A 61 8.16 13.31 -10.78
CA GLN A 61 9.41 14.02 -11.05
C GLN A 61 9.19 15.43 -11.59
N THR A 62 7.97 15.78 -12.01
CA THR A 62 7.62 17.09 -12.56
C THR A 62 7.31 18.12 -11.46
N ASN A 63 7.04 17.67 -10.23
CA ASN A 63 6.72 18.54 -9.11
C ASN A 63 7.92 18.76 -8.17
N LEU A 64 8.57 19.91 -8.28
CA LEU A 64 9.79 20.25 -7.53
C LEU A 64 9.61 20.22 -6.00
N LYS A 65 8.42 20.52 -5.47
CA LYS A 65 8.14 20.47 -4.02
C LYS A 65 8.05 19.03 -3.51
N LYS A 66 7.42 18.13 -4.29
CA LYS A 66 7.38 16.70 -3.96
C LYS A 66 8.76 16.05 -4.08
N LYS A 67 9.56 16.45 -5.09
CA LYS A 67 10.95 16.01 -5.26
C LYS A 67 11.83 16.37 -4.06
N LYS A 68 11.76 17.60 -3.56
CA LYS A 68 12.51 18.01 -2.35
C LYS A 68 12.10 17.23 -1.10
N LYS A 69 10.80 17.03 -0.88
CA LYS A 69 10.30 16.24 0.26
C LYS A 69 10.72 14.76 0.21
N ALA A 70 10.83 14.17 -0.99
CA ALA A 70 11.35 12.82 -1.16
C ALA A 70 12.86 12.74 -0.84
N GLN A 71 13.64 13.75 -1.23
CA GLN A 71 15.07 13.85 -0.93
C GLN A 71 15.37 14.05 0.56
N GLU A 72 14.45 14.66 1.32
CA GLU A 72 14.59 14.86 2.77
C GLU A 72 14.34 13.58 3.60
N ARG A 73 13.69 12.56 3.04
CA ARG A 73 13.47 11.27 3.72
C ARG A 73 14.70 10.39 3.53
N LYS A 74 15.17 9.73 4.60
CA LYS A 74 16.19 8.67 4.51
C LYS A 74 15.65 7.58 3.58
N ARG A 75 16.23 7.44 2.38
CA ARG A 75 15.86 6.40 1.43
C ARG A 75 16.29 5.04 1.96
N ILE A 76 15.37 4.08 1.92
CA ILE A 76 15.62 2.71 2.34
C ILE A 76 15.51 1.87 1.07
N PRO A 77 16.62 1.26 0.62
CA PRO A 77 16.59 0.36 -0.51
C PRO A 77 15.56 -0.74 -0.27
N ARG A 78 14.80 -1.06 -1.31
CA ARG A 78 13.94 -2.23 -1.29
C ARG A 78 14.82 -3.48 -1.17
N PRO A 79 14.61 -4.35 -0.16
CA PRO A 79 15.38 -5.57 0.00
C PRO A 79 14.95 -6.63 -1.03
N ASP A 80 15.70 -7.72 -1.13
CA ASP A 80 15.33 -8.85 -1.98
C ASP A 80 13.98 -9.45 -1.55
N VAL A 81 13.29 -10.11 -2.48
CA VAL A 81 12.05 -10.83 -2.19
C VAL A 81 12.30 -11.83 -1.05
N GLY A 82 11.41 -11.85 -0.05
CA GLY A 82 11.56 -12.67 1.16
C GLY A 82 12.23 -11.97 2.34
N HIS A 83 12.72 -10.73 2.17
CA HIS A 83 13.44 -9.99 3.21
C HIS A 83 12.72 -8.70 3.61
N GLY A 84 12.87 -8.30 4.87
CA GLY A 84 12.23 -7.09 5.40
C GLY A 84 10.70 -7.15 5.26
N LEU A 85 10.12 -6.10 4.67
CA LEU A 85 8.70 -6.05 4.29
C LEU A 85 8.45 -6.44 2.82
N ASN A 86 9.48 -6.91 2.08
CA ASN A 86 9.34 -7.34 0.69
C ASN A 86 8.91 -8.82 0.62
N VAL A 87 7.79 -9.12 1.26
CA VAL A 87 7.20 -10.45 1.43
C VAL A 87 5.71 -10.41 1.05
N GLU A 88 5.06 -11.57 1.02
CA GLU A 88 3.64 -11.64 0.69
C GLU A 88 2.76 -10.92 1.72
N ALA A 89 1.71 -10.26 1.23
CA ALA A 89 0.80 -9.50 2.08
C ALA A 89 -0.60 -9.38 1.49
N GLU A 90 -1.58 -9.21 2.37
CA GLU A 90 -2.91 -8.72 2.04
C GLU A 90 -2.98 -7.22 2.32
N VAL A 91 -3.46 -6.46 1.34
CA VAL A 91 -3.65 -5.01 1.43
C VAL A 91 -5.14 -4.71 1.36
N GLU A 92 -5.59 -3.86 2.27
CA GLU A 92 -6.90 -3.23 2.21
C GLU A 92 -6.74 -1.72 2.01
N LEU A 93 -7.36 -1.20 0.95
CA LEU A 93 -7.47 0.25 0.72
C LEU A 93 -8.89 0.73 1.01
N LEU A 94 -8.97 1.86 1.71
CA LEU A 94 -10.22 2.53 2.07
C LEU A 94 -10.55 3.64 1.07
N HIS A 95 -11.82 4.05 1.08
CA HIS A 95 -12.36 5.16 0.31
C HIS A 95 -12.23 5.04 -1.23
N VAL A 96 -12.20 3.80 -1.72
CA VAL A 96 -12.11 3.47 -3.15
C VAL A 96 -13.51 3.36 -3.75
N TRP A 97 -14.09 4.49 -4.16
CA TRP A 97 -15.39 4.54 -4.83
C TRP A 97 -15.32 5.03 -6.28
N PRO A 98 -16.25 4.58 -7.14
CA PRO A 98 -16.48 5.21 -8.43
C PRO A 98 -16.82 6.69 -8.25
N LYS A 99 -16.08 7.53 -8.95
CA LYS A 99 -16.31 8.98 -9.04
C LYS A 99 -16.69 9.33 -10.48
N ASP A 100 -17.60 10.29 -10.67
CA ASP A 100 -17.88 10.87 -11.98
C ASP A 100 -16.77 11.85 -12.40
N SER A 101 -16.91 12.46 -13.58
CA SER A 101 -15.98 13.48 -14.08
C SER A 101 -15.88 14.74 -13.21
N THR A 102 -16.86 14.96 -12.33
CA THR A 102 -16.87 16.07 -11.35
C THR A 102 -16.28 15.67 -10.00
N GLY A 103 -15.88 14.41 -9.83
CA GLY A 103 -15.33 13.87 -8.60
C GLY A 103 -16.37 13.40 -7.57
N LYS A 104 -17.66 13.41 -7.91
CA LYS A 104 -18.74 12.97 -7.00
C LYS A 104 -18.91 11.47 -7.05
N PHE A 105 -19.24 10.87 -5.90
CA PHE A 105 -19.50 9.44 -5.79
C PHE A 105 -20.74 9.02 -6.58
N VAL A 106 -20.62 7.92 -7.32
CA VAL A 106 -21.71 7.38 -8.15
C VAL A 106 -22.14 6.01 -7.64
N GLN A 107 -23.40 5.88 -7.21
CA GLN A 107 -23.92 4.63 -6.66
C GLN A 107 -24.79 3.83 -7.65
N GLY A 108 -24.95 4.30 -8.88
CA GLY A 108 -25.75 3.63 -9.89
C GLY A 108 -25.20 2.24 -10.24
N ARG A 109 -26.06 1.21 -10.29
CA ARG A 109 -25.68 -0.20 -10.52
C ARG A 109 -24.76 -0.41 -11.72
N LYS A 110 -24.98 0.32 -12.82
CA LYS A 110 -24.13 0.27 -14.02
C LYS A 110 -22.73 0.83 -13.77
N ALA A 111 -22.63 1.97 -13.09
CA ALA A 111 -21.36 2.62 -12.78
C ALA A 111 -20.54 1.76 -11.80
N VAL A 112 -21.19 1.22 -10.77
CA VAL A 112 -20.57 0.29 -9.80
C VAL A 112 -20.00 -0.94 -10.52
N ARG A 113 -20.80 -1.61 -11.35
CA ARG A 113 -20.35 -2.80 -12.12
C ARG A 113 -19.20 -2.48 -13.06
N GLN A 114 -19.19 -1.30 -13.66
CA GLN A 114 -18.08 -0.88 -14.52
C GLN A 114 -16.81 -0.62 -13.70
N TYR A 115 -16.95 -0.04 -12.51
CA TYR A 115 -15.83 0.26 -11.63
C TYR A 115 -15.23 -1.00 -10.99
N GLU A 116 -16.04 -2.00 -10.64
CA GLU A 116 -15.58 -3.34 -10.23
C GLU A 116 -14.58 -3.93 -11.25
N LYS A 117 -14.90 -3.83 -12.55
CA LYS A 117 -13.98 -4.28 -13.62
C LYS A 117 -12.70 -3.46 -13.69
N GLN A 118 -12.76 -2.16 -13.39
CA GLN A 118 -11.58 -1.29 -13.34
C GLN A 118 -10.68 -1.65 -12.16
N VAL A 119 -11.27 -1.94 -11.00
CA VAL A 119 -10.57 -2.39 -9.79
C VAL A 119 -9.86 -3.72 -10.07
N GLU A 120 -10.54 -4.69 -10.67
CA GLU A 120 -9.94 -5.96 -11.08
C GLU A 120 -8.77 -5.77 -12.05
N ALA A 121 -8.98 -4.97 -13.11
CA ALA A 121 -7.93 -4.67 -14.09
C ALA A 121 -6.73 -3.92 -13.46
N ALA A 122 -6.98 -2.97 -12.56
CA ALA A 122 -5.94 -2.22 -11.87
C ALA A 122 -5.14 -3.13 -10.92
N THR A 123 -5.80 -4.05 -10.22
CA THR A 123 -5.16 -5.05 -9.36
C THR A 123 -4.22 -5.93 -10.19
N LYS A 124 -4.73 -6.47 -11.31
CA LYS A 124 -3.94 -7.32 -12.19
C LYS A 124 -2.75 -6.59 -12.82
N ARG A 125 -2.91 -5.30 -13.15
CA ARG A 125 -1.85 -4.48 -13.75
C ARG A 125 -0.63 -4.32 -12.84
N VAL A 126 -0.83 -4.34 -11.53
CA VAL A 126 0.28 -4.27 -10.55
C VAL A 126 0.77 -5.64 -10.11
N GLY A 127 0.39 -6.71 -10.82
CA GLY A 127 0.79 -8.08 -10.47
C GLY A 127 0.11 -8.65 -9.23
N ALA A 128 -0.92 -7.98 -8.72
CA ALA A 128 -1.67 -8.42 -7.54
C ALA A 128 -2.88 -9.28 -7.91
N ARG A 129 -3.41 -10.01 -6.93
CA ARG A 129 -4.64 -10.80 -7.03
C ARG A 129 -5.76 -10.14 -6.25
N LEU A 130 -6.86 -9.80 -6.93
CA LEU A 130 -8.04 -9.25 -6.27
C LEU A 130 -8.63 -10.29 -5.31
N VAL A 131 -8.80 -9.92 -4.05
CA VAL A 131 -9.48 -10.74 -3.04
C VAL A 131 -10.95 -10.34 -2.99
N ARG A 132 -11.22 -9.05 -2.79
CA ARG A 132 -12.58 -8.52 -2.69
C ARG A 132 -12.63 -7.03 -3.00
N TYR A 133 -13.71 -6.59 -3.61
CA TYR A 133 -14.05 -5.17 -3.69
C TYR A 133 -15.48 -4.96 -3.19
N GLU A 134 -15.65 -4.01 -2.26
CA GLU A 134 -16.93 -3.69 -1.65
C GLU A 134 -17.33 -2.25 -2.00
N ALA A 135 -18.09 -2.06 -3.08
CA ALA A 135 -18.46 -0.73 -3.56
C ALA A 135 -19.27 0.09 -2.54
N THR A 136 -20.02 -0.55 -1.64
CA THR A 136 -20.81 0.15 -0.61
C THR A 136 -19.92 0.83 0.42
N THR A 137 -18.91 0.12 0.92
CA THR A 137 -17.97 0.61 1.95
C THR A 137 -16.70 1.22 1.36
N GLY A 138 -16.48 1.06 0.04
CA GLY A 138 -15.30 1.56 -0.66
C GLY A 138 -14.02 0.80 -0.31
N ARG A 139 -14.14 -0.47 0.08
CA ARG A 139 -13.00 -1.32 0.47
C ARG A 139 -12.49 -2.08 -0.74
N TRP A 140 -11.19 -1.99 -1.00
CA TRP A 140 -10.51 -2.76 -2.04
C TRP A 140 -9.43 -3.60 -1.38
N ILE A 141 -9.63 -4.92 -1.37
CA ILE A 141 -8.76 -5.90 -0.74
C ILE A 141 -8.08 -6.73 -1.84
N PHE A 142 -6.76 -6.80 -1.80
CA PHE A 142 -5.97 -7.57 -2.76
C PHE A 142 -4.73 -8.18 -2.10
N HIS A 143 -4.24 -9.26 -2.71
CA HIS A 143 -3.05 -9.97 -2.29
C HIS A 143 -1.88 -9.64 -3.22
N VAL A 144 -0.72 -9.37 -2.64
CA VAL A 144 0.56 -9.21 -3.34
C VAL A 144 1.51 -10.31 -2.91
N ASP A 145 2.30 -10.83 -3.85
CA ASP A 145 3.32 -11.84 -3.53
C ASP A 145 4.57 -11.19 -2.91
N HIS A 146 4.81 -9.90 -3.21
CA HIS A 146 5.87 -9.04 -2.68
C HIS A 146 5.65 -7.57 -3.13
N PHE A 147 6.50 -6.62 -2.73
CA PHE A 147 6.35 -5.17 -3.00
C PHE A 147 7.41 -4.58 -3.94
#